data_AF-A0A1F4FGH2-F1
#
_entry.id   AF-A0A1F4FGH2-F1
#
_cell.length_a   1.000
_cell.length_b   1.000
_cell.length_c   1.000
_cell.angle_alpha   90.00
_cell.angle_beta   90.00
_cell.angle_gamma   90.00
#
_symmetry.space_group_name_H-M   'P 1'
#
loop_
_entity.id
_entity.type
_entity.pdbx_description
1 polymer ?
#
loop_
_entity_poly.entity_id
_entity_poly.type
_entity_poly.pdbx_seq_one_letter_code
_entity_poly.pdbx_strand_id
1 'polypeptide(L)'
;MGRLRLRPAALWLVVLCAPLAARAEVALSSFLQQNTAVNTVTANPGGRHYKWLEERAQLKLDATGGAWRLLAKGDFAYDHLGRGEQSELREGYVDYAADNWDLRAGRQIITWGHGDLVFVNDVFPKDHEALFAGRPLEYLKRGIDAVKLGAYPELASFELVAAPRFRESRVPDSRRFHVFDPMPAVTNRETLKPGQGDVGLRMYRDIAGYDAALYLYRGFQRTPSMRPDSMTAPTKVTLFHPKLSVYGASVSGRAGDGVLSLEGAYYDSRQDREGTDFAVPNSQTRLLAGYQFQPGEDLSLSFQYYTEYMHDYGAYRAGLPAGFPVDKRWSHTVTVRVTQLFLHQTLRFSAFILRNTSTSDYFVNPELRYSFTDKVWGAIGVNLFGGKPWGQFGQLSPDDNVYLQVRYEF
;
A
#
# COMPACT_ATOMS: atom_id res chain seq x y z
N MET A 1 11.46 -22.84 18.95
CA MET A 1 10.19 -22.89 19.70
C MET A 1 9.60 -21.50 19.80
N GLY A 2 8.84 -21.07 18.80
CA GLY A 2 8.19 -19.76 18.76
C GLY A 2 6.92 -19.78 19.60
N ARG A 3 6.84 -18.92 20.63
CA ARG A 3 5.60 -18.74 21.38
C ARG A 3 4.59 -18.03 20.49
N LEU A 4 3.52 -18.75 20.14
CA LEU A 4 2.30 -18.21 19.55
C LEU A 4 1.72 -17.15 20.51
N ARG A 5 2.08 -15.87 20.34
CA ARG A 5 1.45 -14.77 21.07
C ARG A 5 0.19 -14.33 20.32
N LEU A 6 -0.85 -15.18 20.35
CA LEU A 6 -2.21 -14.70 20.16
C LEU A 6 -2.51 -13.75 21.33
N ARG A 7 -2.67 -12.46 21.05
CA ARG A 7 -3.07 -11.48 22.06
C ARG A 7 -4.46 -11.87 22.59
N PRO A 8 -4.68 -11.92 23.92
CA PRO A 8 -5.93 -12.43 24.51
C PRO A 8 -7.18 -11.64 24.07
N ALA A 9 -7.04 -10.40 23.59
CA ALA A 9 -8.15 -9.60 23.09
C ALA A 9 -8.87 -10.20 21.85
N ALA A 10 -8.16 -11.00 21.03
CA ALA A 10 -8.77 -11.63 19.86
C ALA A 10 -9.69 -12.82 20.22
N LEU A 11 -9.47 -13.47 21.36
CA LEU A 11 -10.33 -14.58 21.81
C LEU A 11 -11.64 -14.11 22.44
N TRP A 12 -11.64 -12.94 23.10
CA TRP A 12 -12.85 -12.41 23.77
C TRP A 12 -13.93 -11.93 22.80
N LEU A 13 -13.54 -11.45 21.61
CA LEU A 13 -14.49 -11.04 20.56
C LEU A 13 -15.24 -12.22 19.92
N VAL A 14 -14.62 -13.39 19.85
CA VAL A 14 -15.25 -14.62 19.31
C VAL A 14 -16.29 -15.18 20.28
N VAL A 15 -16.08 -15.03 21.59
CA VAL A 15 -17.00 -15.57 22.62
C VAL A 15 -18.21 -14.66 22.85
N LEU A 16 -18.10 -13.34 22.64
CA LEU A 16 -19.22 -12.40 22.82
C LEU A 16 -20.19 -12.35 21.61
N CYS A 17 -19.82 -12.87 20.45
CA CYS A 17 -20.67 -12.91 19.25
C CYS A 17 -21.41 -14.25 19.02
N ALA A 18 -21.20 -15.25 19.89
CA ALA A 18 -21.89 -16.54 19.83
C ALA A 18 -23.44 -16.46 19.73
N PRO A 19 -24.15 -15.50 20.36
CA PRO A 19 -25.60 -15.43 20.21
C PRO A 19 -26.09 -14.84 18.87
N LEU A 20 -25.22 -14.22 18.05
CA LEU A 20 -25.55 -13.78 16.68
C LEU A 20 -25.49 -14.93 15.65
N ALA A 21 -24.78 -16.01 15.97
CA ALA A 21 -24.49 -17.09 15.02
C ALA A 21 -25.68 -18.05 14.77
N ALA A 22 -26.73 -18.03 15.60
CA ALA A 22 -27.83 -19.00 15.50
C ALA A 22 -28.77 -18.79 14.29
N ARG A 23 -28.67 -17.65 13.60
CA ARG A 23 -29.45 -17.31 12.39
C ARG A 23 -28.62 -16.63 11.28
N ALA A 24 -27.29 -16.61 11.41
CA ALA A 24 -26.44 -15.95 10.43
C ALA A 24 -26.20 -16.84 9.21
N GLU A 25 -26.25 -16.25 8.02
CA GLU A 25 -25.69 -16.88 6.82
C GLU A 25 -24.17 -16.85 6.94
N VAL A 26 -23.54 -18.02 6.90
CA VAL A 26 -22.09 -18.16 7.04
C VAL A 26 -21.51 -18.70 5.74
N ALA A 27 -20.62 -17.93 5.15
CA ALA A 27 -19.77 -18.34 4.04
C ALA A 27 -18.33 -18.55 4.52
N LEU A 28 -17.77 -19.69 4.14
CA LEU A 28 -16.35 -19.99 4.31
C LEU A 28 -15.72 -20.06 2.93
N SER A 29 -14.58 -19.39 2.75
CA SER A 29 -13.78 -19.51 1.55
C SER A 29 -12.30 -19.55 1.91
N SER A 30 -11.50 -20.16 1.05
CA SER A 30 -10.09 -20.40 1.32
C SER A 30 -9.29 -20.46 0.02
N PHE A 31 -7.97 -20.36 0.16
CA PHE A 31 -7.07 -20.76 -0.91
C PHE A 31 -5.77 -21.33 -0.39
N LEU A 32 -5.12 -22.12 -1.24
CA LEU A 32 -3.71 -22.49 -1.15
C LEU A 32 -2.96 -21.85 -2.31
N GLN A 33 -1.77 -21.33 -2.04
CA GLN A 33 -0.97 -20.59 -3.01
C GLN A 33 0.52 -20.87 -2.86
N GLN A 34 1.17 -21.14 -3.99
CA GLN A 34 2.62 -21.14 -4.12
C GLN A 34 3.07 -19.80 -4.72
N ASN A 35 4.02 -19.15 -4.08
CA ASN A 35 4.72 -17.96 -4.58
C ASN A 35 6.19 -18.26 -4.76
N THR A 36 6.70 -18.07 -5.97
CA THR A 36 8.12 -18.19 -6.28
C THR A 36 8.56 -16.96 -7.05
N ALA A 37 9.64 -16.32 -6.63
CA ALA A 37 10.29 -15.25 -7.36
C ALA A 37 11.81 -15.42 -7.32
N VAL A 38 12.47 -15.18 -8.44
CA VAL A 38 13.92 -15.37 -8.63
C VAL A 38 14.51 -14.12 -9.26
N ASN A 39 15.62 -13.63 -8.72
CA ASN A 39 16.33 -12.51 -9.31
C ASN A 39 16.97 -12.89 -10.64
N THR A 40 16.93 -11.97 -11.59
CA THR A 40 17.49 -12.13 -12.93
C THR A 40 18.84 -11.46 -13.11
N VAL A 41 19.20 -10.51 -12.24
CA VAL A 41 20.43 -9.71 -12.36
C VAL A 41 21.46 -10.10 -11.30
N THR A 42 21.16 -9.90 -10.01
CA THR A 42 22.08 -10.22 -8.91
C THR A 42 21.43 -11.10 -7.84
N ALA A 43 22.22 -11.88 -7.11
CA ALA A 43 21.72 -12.54 -5.91
C ALA A 43 21.30 -11.49 -4.87
N ASN A 44 20.32 -11.81 -4.01
CA ASN A 44 19.95 -10.96 -2.87
C ASN A 44 21.19 -10.62 -2.02
N PRO A 45 21.15 -9.55 -1.19
CA PRO A 45 22.23 -9.23 -0.25
C PRO A 45 22.63 -10.41 0.66
N GLY A 46 21.68 -11.29 1.00
CA GLY A 46 21.94 -12.53 1.74
C GLY A 46 22.51 -13.70 0.91
N GLY A 47 22.91 -13.49 -0.34
CA GLY A 47 23.56 -14.46 -1.23
C GLY A 47 22.63 -15.42 -1.98
N ARG A 48 21.30 -15.34 -1.79
CA ARG A 48 20.32 -16.24 -2.42
C ARG A 48 19.79 -15.66 -3.73
N HIS A 49 19.54 -16.50 -4.74
CA HIS A 49 18.89 -16.07 -5.99
C HIS A 49 17.37 -16.00 -5.90
N TYR A 50 16.73 -16.76 -5.01
CA TYR A 50 15.28 -16.64 -4.78
C TYR A 50 14.97 -15.33 -4.07
N LYS A 51 14.20 -14.45 -4.71
CA LYS A 51 13.63 -13.23 -4.13
C LYS A 51 12.52 -13.55 -3.13
N TRP A 52 11.66 -14.50 -3.50
CA TRP A 52 10.53 -14.95 -2.70
C TRP A 52 10.31 -16.44 -2.92
N LEU A 53 10.06 -17.20 -1.84
CA LEU A 53 9.70 -18.60 -1.92
C LEU A 53 8.82 -18.91 -0.72
N GLU A 54 7.52 -19.02 -0.97
CA GLU A 54 6.49 -19.07 0.08
C GLU A 54 5.31 -19.93 -0.34
N GLU A 55 4.91 -20.84 0.54
CA GLU A 55 3.61 -21.49 0.52
C GLU A 55 2.65 -20.73 1.44
N ARG A 56 1.41 -20.51 1.01
CA ARG A 56 0.41 -19.73 1.73
C ARG A 56 -0.96 -20.39 1.71
N ALA A 57 -1.61 -20.40 2.86
CA ALA A 57 -3.02 -20.68 3.02
C ALA A 57 -3.74 -19.42 3.54
N GLN A 58 -4.95 -19.16 3.06
CA GLN A 58 -5.85 -18.14 3.64
C GLN A 58 -7.17 -18.77 4.02
N LEU A 59 -7.67 -18.42 5.19
CA LEU A 59 -9.03 -18.74 5.62
C LEU A 59 -9.83 -17.44 5.73
N LYS A 60 -10.99 -17.41 5.07
CA LYS A 60 -11.95 -16.31 5.18
C LYS A 60 -13.28 -16.85 5.70
N LEU A 61 -13.76 -16.26 6.79
CA LEU A 61 -15.11 -16.42 7.32
C LEU A 61 -15.88 -15.12 7.12
N ASP A 62 -17.08 -15.23 6.58
CA ASP A 62 -18.01 -14.13 6.32
C ASP A 62 -19.39 -14.54 6.87
N ALA A 63 -19.84 -13.91 7.94
CA ALA A 63 -21.09 -14.24 8.60
C ALA A 63 -22.00 -13.00 8.63
N THR A 64 -23.20 -13.10 8.09
CA THR A 64 -24.16 -11.97 8.02
C THR A 64 -25.48 -12.36 8.67
N GLY A 65 -26.05 -11.47 9.48
CA GLY A 65 -27.33 -11.70 10.16
C GLY A 65 -28.01 -10.38 10.54
N GLY A 66 -29.15 -10.09 9.93
CA GLY A 66 -29.87 -8.82 10.11
C GLY A 66 -28.97 -7.63 9.75
N ALA A 67 -28.86 -6.67 10.66
CA ALA A 67 -28.02 -5.47 10.52
C ALA A 67 -26.51 -5.72 10.72
N TRP A 68 -26.11 -6.94 11.09
CA TRP A 68 -24.73 -7.24 11.48
C TRP A 68 -24.01 -8.10 10.45
N ARG A 69 -22.70 -7.85 10.30
CA ARG A 69 -21.78 -8.74 9.57
C ARG A 69 -20.48 -8.90 10.33
N LEU A 70 -19.92 -10.10 10.34
CA LEU A 70 -18.59 -10.40 10.86
C LEU A 70 -17.74 -10.95 9.72
N LEU A 71 -16.56 -10.35 9.51
CA LEU A 71 -15.58 -10.84 8.56
C LEU A 71 -14.25 -11.09 9.26
N ALA A 72 -13.71 -12.30 9.08
CA ALA A 72 -12.37 -12.67 9.52
C ALA A 72 -11.59 -13.27 8.36
N LYS A 73 -10.40 -12.74 8.08
CA LYS A 73 -9.49 -13.20 7.04
C LYS A 73 -8.10 -13.39 7.63
N GLY A 74 -7.69 -14.64 7.77
CA GLY A 74 -6.41 -15.03 8.34
C GLY A 74 -5.52 -15.69 7.30
N ASP A 75 -4.27 -15.25 7.25
CA ASP A 75 -3.24 -15.84 6.41
C ASP A 75 -2.24 -16.64 7.24
N PHE A 76 -1.83 -17.77 6.70
CA PHE A 76 -0.78 -18.64 7.22
C PHE A 76 0.19 -18.90 6.08
N ALA A 77 1.47 -18.67 6.30
CA ALA A 77 2.48 -18.85 5.28
C ALA A 77 3.74 -19.48 5.86
N TYR A 78 4.44 -20.22 5.02
CA TYR A 78 5.77 -20.72 5.33
C TYR A 78 6.76 -20.16 4.32
N ASP A 79 7.70 -19.36 4.82
CA ASP A 79 8.73 -18.71 4.02
C ASP A 79 10.03 -19.53 4.09
N HIS A 80 10.44 -20.06 2.93
CA HIS A 80 11.63 -20.91 2.79
C HIS A 80 12.94 -20.10 2.76
N LEU A 81 12.85 -18.77 2.80
CA LEU A 81 13.97 -17.82 2.75
C LEU A 81 14.36 -17.29 4.13
N GLY A 82 14.08 -18.06 5.17
CA GLY A 82 14.57 -17.84 6.54
C GLY A 82 13.59 -17.17 7.49
N ARG A 83 12.40 -16.73 7.03
CA ARG A 83 11.36 -16.23 7.94
C ARG A 83 10.51 -17.36 8.54
N GLY A 84 10.49 -18.54 7.93
CA GLY A 84 9.76 -19.71 8.42
C GLY A 84 8.25 -19.44 8.50
N GLU A 85 7.60 -19.95 9.54
CA GLU A 85 6.18 -19.75 9.77
C GLU A 85 5.82 -18.27 9.98
N GLN A 86 4.81 -17.81 9.25
CA GLN A 86 4.24 -16.47 9.33
C GLN A 86 2.73 -16.61 9.43
N SER A 87 2.11 -15.84 10.33
CA SER A 87 0.65 -15.75 10.40
C SER A 87 0.22 -14.30 10.55
N GLU A 88 -0.85 -13.93 9.86
CA GLU A 88 -1.40 -12.58 9.93
C GLU A 88 -2.92 -12.61 9.82
N LEU A 89 -3.59 -12.05 10.83
CA LEU A 89 -4.98 -11.61 10.66
C LEU A 89 -4.96 -10.38 9.74
N ARG A 90 -5.37 -10.57 8.48
CA ARG A 90 -5.39 -9.51 7.45
C ARG A 90 -6.56 -8.58 7.63
N GLU A 91 -7.73 -9.16 7.85
CA GLU A 91 -8.98 -8.47 8.17
C GLU A 91 -9.70 -9.23 9.28
N GLY A 92 -10.43 -8.53 10.13
CA GLY A 92 -11.06 -9.06 11.32
C GLY A 92 -11.91 -7.96 11.93
N TYR A 93 -13.15 -7.81 11.46
CA TYR A 93 -14.03 -6.71 11.85
C TYR A 93 -15.48 -7.16 11.97
N VAL A 94 -16.25 -6.34 12.68
CA VAL A 94 -17.70 -6.40 12.74
C VAL A 94 -18.26 -5.13 12.12
N ASP A 95 -19.27 -5.30 11.28
CA ASP A 95 -20.08 -4.24 10.72
C ASP A 95 -21.45 -4.22 11.40
N TYR A 96 -21.97 -3.02 11.58
CA TYR A 96 -23.37 -2.75 11.87
C TYR A 96 -23.90 -1.73 10.87
N ALA A 97 -25.02 -2.05 10.22
CA ALA A 97 -25.68 -1.17 9.25
C ALA A 97 -27.04 -0.72 9.80
N ALA A 98 -27.27 0.60 9.79
CA ALA A 98 -28.55 1.23 10.02
C ALA A 98 -28.99 1.99 8.75
N ASP A 99 -30.16 2.61 8.78
CA ASP A 99 -30.77 3.23 7.59
C ASP A 99 -29.92 4.35 6.97
N ASN A 100 -29.27 5.17 7.78
CA ASN A 100 -28.52 6.36 7.35
C ASN A 100 -27.08 6.44 7.90
N TRP A 101 -26.59 5.36 8.51
CA TRP A 101 -25.20 5.24 8.97
C TRP A 101 -24.78 3.78 9.09
N ASP A 102 -23.48 3.54 9.05
CA ASP A 102 -22.88 2.24 9.37
C ASP A 102 -21.61 2.40 10.20
N LEU A 103 -21.26 1.33 10.91
CA LEU A 103 -20.07 1.26 11.73
C LEU A 103 -19.32 -0.02 11.41
N ARG A 104 -18.02 0.10 11.12
CA ARG A 104 -17.07 -1.02 11.03
C ARG A 104 -16.02 -0.90 12.11
N ALA A 105 -15.93 -1.88 13.00
CA ALA A 105 -14.94 -1.92 14.07
C ALA A 105 -14.05 -3.17 13.96
N GLY A 106 -12.74 -2.96 13.90
CA GLY A 106 -11.75 -4.04 13.88
C GLY A 106 -10.63 -3.81 12.87
N ARG A 107 -9.92 -4.88 12.54
CA ARG A 107 -8.85 -4.83 11.54
C ARG A 107 -9.43 -4.83 10.14
N GLN A 108 -9.14 -3.81 9.35
CA GLN A 108 -9.75 -3.63 8.03
C GLN A 108 -8.76 -3.00 7.04
N ILE A 109 -8.89 -3.32 5.76
CA ILE A 109 -8.15 -2.62 4.71
C ILE A 109 -8.97 -1.39 4.30
N ILE A 110 -8.37 -0.20 4.42
CA ILE A 110 -8.99 1.07 4.01
C ILE A 110 -8.19 1.63 2.84
N THR A 111 -8.90 2.07 1.80
CA THR A 111 -8.33 2.64 0.58
C THR A 111 -9.12 3.89 0.22
N TRP A 112 -8.41 4.98 -0.06
CA TRP A 112 -8.95 6.22 -0.63
C TRP A 112 -8.28 6.52 -1.97
N GLY A 113 -8.79 7.50 -2.71
CA GLY A 113 -8.27 7.86 -4.03
C GLY A 113 -8.58 6.85 -5.14
N HIS A 114 -8.17 7.22 -6.34
CA HIS A 114 -8.46 6.59 -7.64
C HIS A 114 -7.16 6.21 -8.38
N GLY A 115 -6.00 6.67 -7.90
CA GLY A 115 -4.69 6.36 -8.49
C GLY A 115 -4.35 4.87 -8.54
N ASP A 116 -3.57 4.48 -9.56
CA ASP A 116 -3.16 3.10 -9.81
C ASP A 116 -1.67 2.98 -9.48
N LEU A 117 -1.38 2.35 -8.34
CA LEU A 117 -0.04 2.27 -7.73
C LEU A 117 0.61 3.63 -7.41
N VAL A 118 -0.11 4.73 -7.61
CA VAL A 118 0.22 6.08 -7.16
C VAL A 118 -0.84 6.53 -6.16
N PHE A 119 -0.43 7.01 -4.99
CA PHE A 119 -1.33 7.26 -3.86
C PHE A 119 -1.24 8.73 -3.42
N VAL A 120 -2.25 9.53 -3.80
CA VAL A 120 -2.36 10.96 -3.41
C VAL A 120 -3.18 11.13 -2.15
N ASN A 121 -4.41 10.63 -2.13
CA ASN A 121 -5.28 10.73 -0.94
C ASN A 121 -5.24 9.47 -0.05
N ASP A 122 -4.64 8.38 -0.53
CA ASP A 122 -4.50 7.13 0.24
C ASP A 122 -3.28 7.13 1.15
N VAL A 123 -3.51 7.44 2.42
CA VAL A 123 -2.49 7.53 3.47
C VAL A 123 -2.33 6.24 4.30
N PHE A 124 -3.10 5.20 4.00
CA PHE A 124 -3.11 3.96 4.78
C PHE A 124 -1.91 3.07 4.44
N PRO A 125 -1.44 2.22 5.37
CA PRO A 125 -0.18 1.48 5.20
C PRO A 125 -0.19 0.53 4.01
N LYS A 126 0.97 0.45 3.36
CA LYS A 126 1.25 -0.40 2.20
C LYS A 126 2.30 -1.46 2.53
N ASP A 127 2.35 -2.54 1.76
CA ASP A 127 3.41 -3.54 1.78
C ASP A 127 4.17 -3.47 0.46
N HIS A 128 5.16 -2.58 0.40
CA HIS A 128 5.98 -2.39 -0.79
C HIS A 128 6.90 -3.59 -1.03
N GLU A 129 7.31 -4.28 0.03
CA GLU A 129 8.06 -5.53 -0.09
C GLU A 129 7.26 -6.57 -0.87
N ALA A 130 5.95 -6.71 -0.57
CA ALA A 130 5.08 -7.62 -1.29
C ALA A 130 4.96 -7.29 -2.79
N LEU A 131 4.79 -6.00 -3.12
CA LEU A 131 4.72 -5.54 -4.50
C LEU A 131 6.02 -5.85 -5.26
N PHE A 132 7.17 -5.48 -4.70
CA PHE A 132 8.45 -5.61 -5.40
C PHE A 132 9.00 -7.05 -5.44
N ALA A 133 8.50 -7.93 -4.56
CA ALA A 133 8.76 -9.36 -4.60
C ALA A 133 7.88 -10.11 -5.63
N GLY A 134 6.93 -9.43 -6.28
CA GLY A 134 6.02 -10.07 -7.23
C GLY A 134 4.93 -10.91 -6.57
N ARG A 135 4.48 -10.54 -5.36
CA ARG A 135 3.27 -11.13 -4.76
C ARG A 135 2.01 -10.53 -5.40
N PRO A 136 0.86 -11.23 -5.34
CA PRO A 136 -0.39 -10.68 -5.87
C PRO A 136 -0.70 -9.29 -5.32
N LEU A 137 -1.26 -8.42 -6.16
CA LEU A 137 -1.50 -7.01 -5.81
C LEU A 137 -2.40 -6.82 -4.57
N GLU A 138 -3.27 -7.78 -4.26
CA GLU A 138 -4.09 -7.76 -3.04
C GLU A 138 -3.24 -7.66 -1.76
N TYR A 139 -1.95 -8.03 -1.78
CA TYR A 139 -1.04 -7.92 -0.63
C TYR A 139 -0.43 -6.54 -0.43
N LEU A 140 -0.53 -5.65 -1.42
CA LEU A 140 0.01 -4.30 -1.30
C LEU A 140 -0.67 -3.50 -0.19
N LYS A 141 -1.96 -3.69 0.07
CA LYS A 141 -2.69 -2.96 1.11
C LYS A 141 -2.66 -3.74 2.42
N ARG A 142 -2.30 -3.06 3.52
CA ARG A 142 -2.24 -3.66 4.86
C ARG A 142 -3.46 -3.24 5.67
N GLY A 143 -4.04 -4.18 6.41
CA GLY A 143 -5.15 -3.88 7.31
C GLY A 143 -4.71 -3.01 8.49
N ILE A 144 -5.56 -2.14 8.99
CA ILE A 144 -5.34 -1.35 10.22
C ILE A 144 -6.42 -1.65 11.24
N ASP A 145 -6.06 -1.62 12.53
CA ASP A 145 -7.04 -1.71 13.60
C ASP A 145 -7.72 -0.33 13.73
N ALA A 146 -8.99 -0.23 13.34
CA ALA A 146 -9.70 1.04 13.29
C ALA A 146 -11.21 0.88 13.55
N VAL A 147 -11.82 1.98 13.96
CA VAL A 147 -13.27 2.19 13.88
C VAL A 147 -13.54 3.11 12.70
N LYS A 148 -14.46 2.70 11.83
CA LYS A 148 -14.90 3.47 10.67
C LYS A 148 -16.41 3.72 10.80
N LEU A 149 -16.82 4.97 10.75
CA LEU A 149 -18.21 5.40 10.82
C LEU A 149 -18.60 6.05 9.48
N GLY A 150 -19.55 5.44 8.78
CA GLY A 150 -20.21 6.01 7.62
C GLY A 150 -21.48 6.75 8.05
N ALA A 151 -21.74 7.94 7.52
CA ALA A 151 -22.99 8.68 7.72
C ALA A 151 -23.48 9.29 6.41
N TYR A 152 -24.78 9.23 6.15
CA TYR A 152 -25.36 9.47 4.82
C TYR A 152 -26.50 10.51 4.80
N PRO A 153 -26.30 11.75 5.30
CA PRO A 153 -27.29 12.82 5.15
C PRO A 153 -27.39 13.33 3.70
N GLU A 154 -28.51 13.99 3.36
CA GLU A 154 -28.78 14.50 2.00
C GLU A 154 -27.73 15.49 1.47
N LEU A 155 -27.00 16.18 2.35
CA LEU A 155 -25.97 17.14 1.98
C LEU A 155 -24.72 16.48 1.37
N ALA A 156 -24.27 15.37 1.93
CA ALA A 156 -23.08 14.64 1.51
C ALA A 156 -22.94 13.38 2.36
N SER A 157 -22.21 12.39 1.87
CA SER A 157 -21.80 11.24 2.64
C SER A 157 -20.48 11.52 3.37
N PHE A 158 -20.32 10.93 4.55
CA PHE A 158 -19.17 11.12 5.42
C PHE A 158 -18.62 9.76 5.84
N GLU A 159 -17.30 9.63 5.83
CA GLU A 159 -16.58 8.48 6.38
C GLU A 159 -15.51 8.98 7.35
N LEU A 160 -15.71 8.71 8.64
CA LEU A 160 -14.75 8.99 9.70
C LEU A 160 -13.99 7.70 10.05
N VAL A 161 -12.66 7.72 9.94
CA VAL A 161 -11.77 6.64 10.33
C VAL A 161 -10.99 7.07 11.56
N ALA A 162 -11.11 6.32 12.65
CA ALA A 162 -10.31 6.48 13.86
C ALA A 162 -9.50 5.22 14.14
N ALA A 163 -8.18 5.29 13.95
CA ALA A 163 -7.26 4.22 14.28
C ALA A 163 -6.56 4.56 15.60
N PRO A 164 -6.80 3.83 16.71
CA PRO A 164 -6.19 4.16 18.01
C PRO A 164 -4.68 3.89 18.07
N ARG A 165 -4.13 3.10 17.14
CA ARG A 165 -2.71 2.73 17.10
C ARG A 165 -2.12 2.91 15.72
N PHE A 166 -0.91 3.44 15.67
CA PHE A 166 -0.16 3.59 14.42
C PHE A 166 0.23 2.23 13.83
N ARG A 167 0.12 2.11 12.51
CA ARG A 167 0.67 1.01 11.73
C ARG A 167 1.46 1.55 10.55
N GLU A 168 2.72 1.10 10.44
CA GLU A 168 3.65 1.49 9.38
C GLU A 168 3.40 0.75 8.07
N SER A 169 3.92 1.28 6.97
CA SER A 169 4.11 0.53 5.74
C SER A 169 5.27 -0.45 5.90
N ARG A 170 5.18 -1.61 5.25
CA ARG A 170 6.33 -2.52 5.13
C ARG A 170 7.19 -2.06 3.96
N VAL A 171 8.42 -1.69 4.26
CA VAL A 171 9.46 -1.36 3.27
C VAL A 171 10.26 -2.63 2.92
N PRO A 172 10.96 -2.66 1.77
CA PRO A 172 11.82 -3.79 1.41
C PRO A 172 12.84 -4.11 2.51
N ASP A 173 12.95 -5.39 2.90
CA ASP A 173 13.92 -5.85 3.90
C ASP A 173 15.32 -5.87 3.28
N SER A 174 16.28 -5.16 3.89
CA SER A 174 17.65 -5.03 3.40
C SER A 174 18.43 -6.34 3.33
N ARG A 175 17.94 -7.42 3.96
CA ARG A 175 18.51 -8.77 3.82
C ARG A 175 18.10 -9.46 2.52
N ARG A 176 17.00 -9.00 1.91
CA ARG A 176 16.42 -9.55 0.69
C ARG A 176 16.53 -8.61 -0.49
N PHE A 177 16.47 -7.30 -0.27
CA PHE A 177 16.53 -6.28 -1.31
C PHE A 177 17.76 -5.41 -1.11
N HIS A 178 18.36 -5.02 -2.23
CA HIS A 178 19.32 -3.94 -2.27
C HIS A 178 18.57 -2.65 -2.02
N VAL A 179 18.80 -2.06 -0.86
CA VAL A 179 18.19 -0.79 -0.48
C VAL A 179 19.30 0.22 -0.24
N PHE A 180 19.06 1.45 -0.68
CA PHE A 180 20.02 2.52 -0.46
C PHE A 180 20.10 2.84 1.02
N ASP A 181 21.31 2.82 1.56
CA ASP A 181 21.60 3.23 2.92
C ASP A 181 22.70 4.28 2.88
N PRO A 182 22.42 5.55 3.25
CA PRO A 182 23.43 6.60 3.24
C PRO A 182 24.44 6.45 4.40
N MET A 183 24.19 5.57 5.38
CA MET A 183 25.03 5.37 6.56
C MET A 183 25.27 3.88 6.87
N PRO A 184 25.74 3.07 5.91
CA PRO A 184 25.76 1.61 6.02
C PRO A 184 26.73 1.10 7.11
N ALA A 185 27.73 1.90 7.48
CA ALA A 185 28.69 1.57 8.54
C ALA A 185 28.07 1.64 9.95
N VAL A 186 26.94 2.34 10.13
CA VAL A 186 26.30 2.51 11.44
C VAL A 186 25.32 1.38 11.69
N THR A 187 25.73 0.41 12.50
CA THR A 187 24.95 -0.81 12.78
C THR A 187 23.98 -0.65 13.97
N ASN A 188 24.25 0.28 14.88
CA ASN A 188 23.35 0.58 16.00
C ASN A 188 22.14 1.38 15.51
N ARG A 189 21.02 0.69 15.32
CA ARG A 189 19.80 1.28 14.78
C ARG A 189 18.59 0.96 15.64
N GLU A 190 17.77 1.97 15.90
CA GLU A 190 16.49 1.80 16.58
C GLU A 190 15.34 2.34 15.74
N THR A 191 14.13 1.82 15.96
CA THR A 191 12.91 2.34 15.32
C THR A 191 11.94 2.83 16.38
N LEU A 192 11.66 4.13 16.36
CA LEU A 192 10.70 4.78 17.24
C LEU A 192 9.36 4.92 16.52
N LYS A 193 8.38 4.17 16.99
CA LYS A 193 7.00 4.23 16.49
C LYS A 193 6.18 5.22 17.31
N PRO A 194 5.25 5.96 16.68
CA PRO A 194 4.30 6.78 17.40
C PRO A 194 3.50 5.98 18.43
N GLY A 195 3.35 6.54 19.63
CA GLY A 195 2.51 5.97 20.69
C GLY A 195 1.00 6.23 20.50
N GLN A 196 0.65 7.16 19.63
CA GLN A 196 -0.73 7.52 19.26
C GLN A 196 -1.04 7.04 17.84
N GLY A 197 -2.32 6.83 17.54
CA GLY A 197 -2.77 6.48 16.20
C GLY A 197 -3.10 7.70 15.33
N ASP A 198 -4.04 7.51 14.41
CA ASP A 198 -4.37 8.47 13.37
C ASP A 198 -5.87 8.55 13.11
N VAL A 199 -6.29 9.70 12.57
CA VAL A 199 -7.69 9.98 12.23
C VAL A 199 -7.79 10.50 10.82
N GLY A 200 -8.82 10.08 10.11
CA GLY A 200 -9.15 10.52 8.77
C GLY A 200 -10.64 10.83 8.64
N LEU A 201 -10.98 11.83 7.86
CA LEU A 201 -12.34 12.15 7.47
C LEU A 201 -12.39 12.27 5.95
N ARG A 202 -13.33 11.58 5.31
CA ARG A 202 -13.70 11.77 3.92
C ARG A 202 -15.13 12.29 3.85
N MET A 203 -15.34 13.37 3.11
CA MET A 203 -16.66 13.87 2.74
C MET A 203 -16.80 13.68 1.23
N TYR A 204 -17.90 13.10 0.75
CA TYR A 204 -18.06 12.81 -0.67
C TYR A 204 -19.52 12.90 -1.12
N ARG A 205 -19.71 13.25 -2.39
CA ARG A 205 -21.02 13.40 -3.02
C ARG A 205 -20.89 13.24 -4.53
N ASP A 206 -21.91 12.67 -5.16
CA ASP A 206 -22.13 12.85 -6.60
C ASP A 206 -22.60 14.29 -6.86
N ILE A 207 -21.91 14.98 -7.77
CA ILE A 207 -22.23 16.33 -8.21
C ILE A 207 -22.32 16.30 -9.73
N ALA A 208 -23.56 16.30 -10.24
CA ALA A 208 -23.85 16.27 -11.68
C ALA A 208 -23.20 15.08 -12.43
N GLY A 209 -23.20 13.89 -11.83
CA GLY A 209 -22.61 12.68 -12.42
C GLY A 209 -21.08 12.56 -12.23
N TYR A 210 -20.49 13.43 -11.41
CA TYR A 210 -19.09 13.36 -10.99
C TYR A 210 -19.01 13.08 -9.50
N ASP A 211 -18.27 12.03 -9.14
CA ASP A 211 -17.95 11.70 -7.76
C ASP A 211 -16.88 12.67 -7.24
N ALA A 212 -17.27 13.59 -6.38
CA ALA A 212 -16.36 14.53 -5.73
C ALA A 212 -16.12 14.14 -4.26
N ALA A 213 -14.89 14.30 -3.78
CA ALA A 213 -14.55 14.05 -2.39
C ALA A 213 -13.51 15.03 -1.85
N LEU A 214 -13.62 15.32 -0.55
CA LEU A 214 -12.63 16.01 0.27
C LEU A 214 -12.09 15.04 1.32
N TYR A 215 -10.80 15.14 1.60
CA TYR A 215 -10.08 14.27 2.53
C TYR A 215 -9.33 15.11 3.55
N LEU A 216 -9.45 14.74 4.81
CA LEU A 216 -8.67 15.28 5.91
C LEU A 216 -8.01 14.11 6.63
N TYR A 217 -6.72 14.21 6.88
CA TYR A 217 -5.99 13.21 7.66
C TYR A 217 -5.05 13.90 8.65
N ARG A 218 -4.95 13.32 9.84
CA ARG A 218 -3.99 13.72 10.87
C ARG A 218 -3.39 12.47 11.50
N GLY A 219 -2.10 12.27 11.26
CA GLY A 219 -1.39 11.07 11.67
C GLY A 219 0.10 11.18 11.44
N PHE A 220 0.68 10.18 10.80
CA PHE A 220 2.12 10.08 10.58
C PHE A 220 2.44 9.57 9.19
N GLN A 221 3.67 9.84 8.74
CA GLN A 221 4.27 9.19 7.57
C GLN A 221 4.31 7.67 7.80
N ARG A 222 3.94 6.89 6.77
CA ARG A 222 3.90 5.42 6.89
C ARG A 222 5.24 4.75 6.64
N THR A 223 6.12 5.41 5.89
CA THR A 223 7.52 5.03 5.70
C THR A 223 8.38 5.80 6.73
N PRO A 224 9.35 5.17 7.38
CA PRO A 224 10.19 5.85 8.37
C PRO A 224 11.17 6.82 7.69
N SER A 225 11.44 7.91 8.39
CA SER A 225 12.59 8.79 8.14
C SER A 225 13.75 8.41 9.06
N MET A 226 14.94 8.91 8.75
CA MET A 226 16.18 8.50 9.39
C MET A 226 16.89 9.70 10.01
N ARG A 227 17.31 9.59 11.28
CA ARG A 227 18.08 10.60 12.00
C ARG A 227 19.30 9.99 12.68
N PRO A 228 20.54 10.36 12.30
CA PRO A 228 21.72 10.03 13.09
C PRO A 228 21.78 10.85 14.38
N ASP A 229 22.50 10.34 15.37
CA ASP A 229 22.85 11.06 16.60
C ASP A 229 23.85 12.21 16.36
N SER A 230 24.74 12.06 15.37
CA SER A 230 25.69 13.07 14.93
C SER A 230 25.92 12.99 13.43
N MET A 231 26.08 14.13 12.76
CA MET A 231 26.39 14.17 11.33
C MET A 231 27.87 13.96 11.00
N THR A 232 28.78 14.19 11.95
CA THR A 232 30.23 14.10 11.73
C THR A 232 30.78 12.72 12.04
N ALA A 233 30.24 12.08 13.08
CA ALA A 233 30.64 10.75 13.52
C ALA A 233 29.40 10.00 14.05
N PRO A 234 28.49 9.55 13.16
CA PRO A 234 27.27 8.88 13.59
C PRO A 234 27.60 7.55 14.26
N THR A 235 27.14 7.36 15.49
CA THR A 235 27.27 6.09 16.21
C THR A 235 25.93 5.37 16.36
N LYS A 236 24.82 6.09 16.16
CA LYS A 236 23.46 5.55 16.24
C LYS A 236 22.58 6.21 15.19
N VAL A 237 21.74 5.41 14.54
CA VAL A 237 20.69 5.90 13.64
C VAL A 237 19.31 5.58 14.22
N THR A 238 18.45 6.60 14.30
CA THR A 238 17.07 6.49 14.74
C THR A 238 16.13 6.57 13.55
N LEU A 239 15.41 5.49 13.29
CA LEU A 239 14.29 5.48 12.35
C LEU A 239 13.02 5.95 13.08
N PHE A 240 12.30 6.90 12.52
CA PHE A 240 11.10 7.45 13.15
C PHE A 240 10.04 7.83 12.11
N HIS A 241 8.80 8.04 12.53
CA HIS A 241 7.70 8.40 11.64
C HIS A 241 7.25 9.85 11.90
N PRO A 242 7.59 10.81 11.02
CA PRO A 242 7.18 12.20 11.19
C PRO A 242 5.67 12.40 11.24
N LYS A 243 5.22 13.38 12.03
CA LYS A 243 3.82 13.82 12.10
C LYS A 243 3.41 14.44 10.77
N LEU A 244 2.29 13.95 10.24
CA LEU A 244 1.75 14.38 8.95
C LEU A 244 0.29 14.81 9.12
N SER A 245 -0.10 15.88 8.42
CA SER A 245 -1.49 16.17 8.11
C SER A 245 -1.66 16.22 6.59
N VAL A 246 -2.77 15.70 6.07
CA VAL A 246 -3.06 15.73 4.63
C VAL A 246 -4.43 16.38 4.42
N TYR A 247 -4.48 17.33 3.50
CA TYR A 247 -5.68 18.02 3.06
C TYR A 247 -5.85 17.74 1.58
N GLY A 248 -6.86 16.96 1.23
CA GLY A 248 -6.98 16.37 -0.08
C GLY A 248 -8.33 16.61 -0.73
N ALA A 249 -8.36 16.46 -2.04
CA ALA A 249 -9.58 16.47 -2.84
C ALA A 249 -9.43 15.50 -4.03
N SER A 250 -10.57 15.03 -4.52
CA SER A 250 -10.64 14.29 -5.78
C SER A 250 -11.94 14.55 -6.51
N VAL A 251 -11.91 14.42 -7.83
CA VAL A 251 -13.10 14.32 -8.67
C VAL A 251 -12.89 13.21 -9.70
N SER A 252 -13.89 12.37 -9.89
CA SER A 252 -13.88 11.35 -10.94
C SER A 252 -15.23 11.25 -11.63
N GLY A 253 -15.22 10.97 -12.92
CA GLY A 253 -16.46 10.77 -13.66
C GLY A 253 -16.22 10.50 -15.13
N ARG A 254 -17.31 10.29 -15.86
CA ARG A 254 -17.25 10.03 -17.30
C ARG A 254 -16.71 11.26 -18.04
N ALA A 255 -15.78 11.03 -18.96
CA ALA A 255 -15.30 12.02 -19.90
C ALA A 255 -15.09 11.34 -21.26
N GLY A 256 -15.89 11.70 -22.27
CA GLY A 256 -15.88 11.03 -23.57
C GLY A 256 -16.24 9.53 -23.45
N ASP A 257 -15.33 8.69 -23.93
CA ASP A 257 -15.43 7.22 -23.92
C ASP A 257 -14.74 6.58 -22.71
N GLY A 258 -14.28 7.38 -21.76
CA GLY A 258 -13.53 6.91 -20.59
C GLY A 258 -13.96 7.57 -19.29
N VAL A 259 -13.12 7.37 -18.28
CA VAL A 259 -13.24 7.93 -16.94
C VAL A 259 -12.02 8.79 -16.66
N LEU A 260 -12.26 10.07 -16.38
CA LEU A 260 -11.24 11.01 -15.91
C LEU A 260 -11.24 10.99 -14.37
N SER A 261 -10.06 10.97 -13.76
CA SER A 261 -9.86 11.09 -12.32
C SER A 261 -8.82 12.18 -12.05
N LEU A 262 -9.17 13.16 -11.24
CA LEU A 262 -8.26 14.20 -10.77
C LEU A 262 -8.14 14.09 -9.24
N GLU A 263 -6.92 14.14 -8.73
CA GLU A 263 -6.65 14.21 -7.29
C GLU A 263 -5.65 15.32 -6.99
N GLY A 264 -5.82 15.96 -5.83
CA GLY A 264 -4.86 16.89 -5.29
C GLY A 264 -4.78 16.79 -3.78
N ALA A 265 -3.59 16.90 -3.20
CA ALA A 265 -3.40 16.90 -1.77
C ALA A 265 -2.23 17.77 -1.33
N TYR A 266 -2.42 18.53 -0.25
CA TYR A 266 -1.36 19.18 0.48
C TYR A 266 -0.95 18.32 1.68
N TYR A 267 0.30 17.88 1.68
CA TYR A 267 0.94 17.13 2.75
C TYR A 267 1.70 18.13 3.63
N ASP A 268 1.17 18.38 4.81
CA ASP A 268 1.70 19.28 5.82
C ASP A 268 2.62 18.52 6.78
N SER A 269 3.92 18.76 6.67
CA SER A 269 4.95 18.21 7.54
C SER A 269 4.97 18.97 8.86
N ARG A 270 4.06 18.60 9.75
CA ARG A 270 3.77 19.33 11.01
C ARG A 270 4.95 19.48 11.97
N GLN A 271 6.01 18.70 11.81
CA GLN A 271 7.23 18.80 12.63
C GLN A 271 8.32 19.67 12.02
N ASP A 272 8.20 20.01 10.74
CA ASP A 272 9.15 20.85 10.01
C ASP A 272 8.45 21.57 8.86
N ARG A 273 7.59 22.54 9.20
CA ARG A 273 6.87 23.33 8.19
C ARG A 273 7.76 24.32 7.47
N GLU A 274 8.90 24.67 8.06
CA GLU A 274 9.89 25.59 7.48
C GLU A 274 10.87 24.86 6.55
N GLY A 275 10.88 23.52 6.57
CA GLY A 275 11.69 22.71 5.66
C GLY A 275 13.19 22.74 5.97
N THR A 276 13.55 22.88 7.24
CA THR A 276 14.94 23.06 7.70
C THR A 276 15.55 21.79 8.31
N ASP A 277 14.73 20.81 8.70
CA ASP A 277 15.15 19.56 9.32
C ASP A 277 15.29 18.48 8.25
N PHE A 278 16.52 18.20 7.82
CA PHE A 278 16.81 17.23 6.75
C PHE A 278 16.26 15.81 7.01
N ALA A 279 15.99 15.47 8.27
CA ALA A 279 15.48 14.16 8.64
C ALA A 279 13.94 14.10 8.62
N VAL A 280 13.25 15.21 8.35
CA VAL A 280 11.79 15.27 8.16
C VAL A 280 11.51 15.59 6.69
N PRO A 281 10.66 14.82 5.98
CA PRO A 281 10.27 15.17 4.62
C PRO A 281 9.59 16.54 4.60
N ASN A 282 9.96 17.42 3.69
CA ASN A 282 9.31 18.73 3.54
C ASN A 282 7.82 18.61 3.22
N SER A 283 7.07 19.67 3.53
CA SER A 283 5.70 19.80 3.04
C SER A 283 5.66 19.78 1.51
N GLN A 284 4.61 19.18 0.95
CA GLN A 284 4.50 18.97 -0.49
C GLN A 284 3.06 19.08 -0.99
N THR A 285 2.89 19.57 -2.22
CA THR A 285 1.62 19.43 -2.95
C THR A 285 1.76 18.29 -3.94
N ARG A 286 0.79 17.39 -3.93
CA ARG A 286 0.70 16.22 -4.81
C ARG A 286 -0.51 16.35 -5.70
N LEU A 287 -0.34 16.14 -7.00
CA LEU A 287 -1.41 16.21 -7.99
C LEU A 287 -1.38 14.96 -8.87
N LEU A 288 -2.55 14.44 -9.22
CA LEU A 288 -2.71 13.32 -10.14
C LEU A 288 -3.82 13.64 -11.13
N ALA A 289 -3.56 13.36 -12.41
CA ALA A 289 -4.59 13.27 -13.44
C ALA A 289 -4.51 11.89 -14.08
N GLY A 290 -5.59 11.12 -14.04
CA GLY A 290 -5.70 9.78 -14.61
C GLY A 290 -6.84 9.70 -15.62
N TYR A 291 -6.63 8.98 -16.71
CA TYR A 291 -7.67 8.70 -17.70
C TYR A 291 -7.63 7.21 -18.08
N GLN A 292 -8.77 6.54 -17.92
CA GLN A 292 -8.95 5.14 -18.28
C GLN A 292 -10.06 5.01 -19.32
N PHE A 293 -9.83 4.20 -20.35
CA PHE A 293 -10.81 3.93 -21.40
C PHE A 293 -10.58 2.56 -22.03
N GLN A 294 -11.56 2.12 -22.81
CA GLN A 294 -11.57 0.84 -23.50
C GLN A 294 -11.62 1.08 -25.02
N PRO A 295 -10.47 1.15 -25.73
CA PRO A 295 -10.44 1.43 -27.17
C PRO A 295 -10.94 0.27 -28.05
N GLY A 296 -11.09 -0.93 -27.50
CA GLY A 296 -11.50 -2.11 -28.24
C GLY A 296 -12.05 -3.19 -27.31
N GLU A 297 -12.54 -4.28 -27.88
CA GLU A 297 -13.04 -5.42 -27.12
C GLU A 297 -11.95 -5.96 -26.19
N ASP A 298 -12.30 -6.13 -24.91
CA ASP A 298 -11.43 -6.69 -23.88
C ASP A 298 -10.08 -5.96 -23.65
N LEU A 299 -9.88 -4.78 -24.23
CA LEU A 299 -8.67 -3.95 -24.09
C LEU A 299 -8.92 -2.76 -23.19
N SER A 300 -8.32 -2.71 -22.01
CA SER A 300 -8.32 -1.55 -21.13
C SER A 300 -6.98 -0.83 -21.16
N LEU A 301 -7.02 0.49 -21.35
CA LEU A 301 -5.87 1.38 -21.23
C LEU A 301 -6.09 2.38 -20.10
N SER A 302 -5.07 2.58 -19.27
CA SER A 302 -5.05 3.61 -18.22
C SER A 302 -3.76 4.41 -18.30
N PHE A 303 -3.88 5.73 -18.24
CA PHE A 303 -2.77 6.67 -18.27
C PHE A 303 -2.87 7.58 -17.05
N GLN A 304 -1.77 7.82 -16.34
CA GLN A 304 -1.76 8.80 -15.25
C GLN A 304 -0.54 9.70 -15.32
N TYR A 305 -0.73 10.97 -15.00
CA TYR A 305 0.32 11.94 -14.76
C TYR A 305 0.25 12.39 -13.30
N TYR A 306 1.35 12.17 -12.59
CA TYR A 306 1.51 12.51 -11.18
C TYR A 306 2.64 13.52 -11.03
N THR A 307 2.44 14.53 -10.17
CA THR A 307 3.50 15.46 -9.83
C THR A 307 3.52 15.80 -8.35
N GLU A 308 4.73 15.97 -7.83
CA GLU A 308 5.01 16.41 -6.46
C GLU A 308 5.77 17.73 -6.54
N TYR A 309 5.26 18.71 -5.81
CA TYR A 309 5.91 19.99 -5.60
C TYR A 309 6.35 20.11 -4.15
N MET A 310 7.66 20.25 -3.94
CA MET A 310 8.24 20.46 -2.61
C MET A 310 8.18 21.94 -2.23
N HIS A 311 7.54 22.23 -1.10
CA HIS A 311 7.55 23.56 -0.48
C HIS A 311 8.87 23.79 0.25
N ASP A 312 9.23 25.07 0.42
CA ASP A 312 10.44 25.49 1.14
C ASP A 312 11.73 24.84 0.62
N TYR A 313 11.79 24.58 -0.69
CA TYR A 313 12.92 23.91 -1.34
C TYR A 313 14.27 24.60 -1.11
N GLY A 314 14.29 25.93 -0.94
CA GLY A 314 15.51 26.66 -0.61
C GLY A 314 16.06 26.29 0.77
N ALA A 315 15.18 26.23 1.78
CA ALA A 315 15.53 25.81 3.13
C ALA A 315 15.99 24.34 3.15
N TYR A 316 15.26 23.47 2.44
CA TYR A 316 15.65 22.06 2.26
C TYR A 316 17.06 21.94 1.69
N ARG A 317 17.37 22.68 0.61
CA ARG A 317 18.69 22.65 -0.03
C ARG A 317 19.79 23.17 0.88
N ALA A 318 19.51 24.15 1.72
CA ALA A 318 20.46 24.70 2.68
C ALA A 318 20.69 23.78 3.89
N GLY A 319 19.65 23.07 4.34
CA GLY A 319 19.71 22.14 5.48
C GLY A 319 20.18 20.73 5.14
N LEU A 320 20.18 20.35 3.86
CA LEU A 320 20.58 19.01 3.41
C LEU A 320 22.09 18.79 3.60
N PRO A 321 22.52 17.78 4.38
CA PRO A 321 23.93 17.51 4.59
C PRO A 321 24.67 17.12 3.31
N ALA A 322 25.96 17.47 3.24
CA ALA A 322 26.81 17.09 2.12
C ALA A 322 26.86 15.56 1.96
N GLY A 323 26.81 15.10 0.70
CA GLY A 323 26.83 13.68 0.35
C GLY A 323 25.45 13.00 0.36
N PHE A 324 24.41 13.65 0.91
CA PHE A 324 23.05 13.13 0.79
C PHE A 324 22.49 13.37 -0.62
N PRO A 325 21.71 12.42 -1.15
CA PRO A 325 21.03 12.63 -2.41
C PRO A 325 20.07 13.81 -2.34
N VAL A 326 20.05 14.59 -3.42
CA VAL A 326 19.20 15.78 -3.52
C VAL A 326 17.94 15.45 -4.32
N ASP A 327 16.80 15.67 -3.70
CA ASP A 327 15.50 15.62 -4.36
C ASP A 327 15.27 16.85 -5.24
N LYS A 328 14.33 16.71 -6.17
CA LYS A 328 13.95 17.80 -7.07
C LYS A 328 12.75 18.55 -6.48
N ARG A 329 12.74 19.88 -6.66
CA ARG A 329 11.59 20.72 -6.30
C ARG A 329 10.30 20.25 -6.97
N TRP A 330 10.41 19.83 -8.22
CA TRP A 330 9.34 19.22 -8.98
C TRP A 330 9.73 17.79 -9.37
N SER A 331 8.91 16.85 -8.92
CA SER A 331 8.96 15.45 -9.31
C SER A 331 7.80 15.18 -10.27
N HIS A 332 8.08 14.51 -11.39
CA HIS A 332 7.06 14.18 -12.39
C HIS A 332 7.12 12.69 -12.68
N THR A 333 5.97 12.03 -12.60
CA THR A 333 5.81 10.61 -12.86
C THR A 333 4.69 10.39 -13.86
N VAL A 334 4.92 9.53 -14.84
CA VAL A 334 3.90 9.05 -15.77
C VAL A 334 3.70 7.56 -15.51
N THR A 335 2.44 7.12 -15.48
CA THR A 335 2.08 5.71 -15.44
C THR A 335 1.24 5.33 -16.63
N VAL A 336 1.42 4.09 -17.08
CA VAL A 336 0.61 3.46 -18.13
C VAL A 336 0.28 2.05 -17.67
N ARG A 337 -1.00 1.67 -17.75
CA ARG A 337 -1.42 0.28 -17.65
C ARG A 337 -2.12 -0.13 -18.93
N VAL A 338 -1.70 -1.27 -19.47
CA VAL A 338 -2.40 -1.98 -20.54
C VAL A 338 -2.94 -3.28 -19.94
N THR A 339 -4.20 -3.61 -20.20
CA THR A 339 -4.77 -4.91 -19.85
C THR A 339 -5.56 -5.43 -21.02
N GLN A 340 -5.24 -6.64 -21.48
CA GLN A 340 -5.96 -7.32 -22.54
C GLN A 340 -6.44 -8.67 -22.02
N LEU A 341 -7.72 -8.95 -22.21
CA LEU A 341 -8.29 -10.27 -21.98
C LEU A 341 -8.33 -11.04 -23.30
N PHE A 342 -8.02 -12.32 -23.24
CA PHE A 342 -8.03 -13.25 -24.37
C PHE A 342 -8.75 -14.54 -23.96
N LEU A 343 -9.08 -15.37 -24.96
CA LEU A 343 -9.61 -16.71 -24.76
C LEU A 343 -10.84 -16.73 -23.84
N HIS A 344 -11.85 -15.91 -24.15
CA HIS A 344 -13.04 -15.74 -23.31
C HIS A 344 -12.68 -15.38 -21.85
N GLN A 345 -11.74 -14.45 -21.69
CA GLN A 345 -11.28 -13.91 -20.40
C GLN A 345 -10.56 -14.91 -19.48
N THR A 346 -10.19 -16.09 -19.98
CA THR A 346 -9.38 -17.07 -19.23
C THR A 346 -7.89 -16.72 -19.22
N LEU A 347 -7.41 -15.94 -20.19
CA LEU A 347 -6.04 -15.44 -20.24
C LEU A 347 -6.05 -13.91 -20.15
N ARG A 348 -5.34 -13.37 -19.16
CA ARG A 348 -5.14 -11.92 -18.98
C ARG A 348 -3.68 -11.57 -19.15
N PHE A 349 -3.39 -10.69 -20.09
CA PHE A 349 -2.13 -9.95 -20.12
C PHE A 349 -2.34 -8.59 -19.45
N SER A 350 -1.43 -8.20 -18.56
CA SER A 350 -1.38 -6.87 -17.96
C SER A 350 0.05 -6.36 -17.96
N ALA A 351 0.28 -5.13 -18.37
CA ALA A 351 1.57 -4.47 -18.22
C ALA A 351 1.38 -3.12 -17.54
N PHE A 352 2.03 -2.94 -16.39
CA PHE A 352 2.11 -1.66 -15.69
C PHE A 352 3.49 -1.05 -15.88
N ILE A 353 3.56 0.22 -16.27
CA ILE A 353 4.78 0.99 -16.45
C ILE A 353 4.64 2.25 -15.63
N LEU A 354 5.62 2.54 -14.78
CA LEU A 354 5.76 3.79 -14.07
C LEU A 354 7.15 4.34 -14.37
N ARG A 355 7.22 5.62 -14.74
CA ARG A 355 8.49 6.32 -14.96
C ARG A 355 8.46 7.69 -14.32
N ASN A 356 9.42 7.96 -13.44
CA ASN A 356 9.70 9.29 -12.91
C ASN A 356 10.77 9.98 -13.77
N THR A 357 10.39 11.06 -14.46
CA THR A 357 11.32 11.77 -15.36
C THR A 357 12.30 12.67 -14.61
N SER A 358 12.02 13.03 -13.36
CA SER A 358 12.88 13.88 -12.53
C SER A 358 14.04 13.11 -11.89
N THR A 359 13.82 11.85 -11.51
CA THR A 359 14.85 10.95 -10.97
C THR A 359 15.39 9.96 -12.00
N SER A 360 14.74 9.84 -13.16
CA SER A 360 14.96 8.76 -14.14
C SER A 360 14.59 7.37 -13.63
N ASP A 361 13.88 7.29 -12.49
CA ASP A 361 13.41 6.02 -11.94
C ASP A 361 12.32 5.40 -12.80
N TYR A 362 12.30 4.07 -12.89
CA TYR A 362 11.21 3.35 -13.51
C TYR A 362 10.91 2.02 -12.81
N PHE A 363 9.66 1.59 -12.96
CA PHE A 363 9.17 0.28 -12.58
C PHE A 363 8.28 -0.26 -13.70
N VAL A 364 8.59 -1.46 -14.18
CA VAL A 364 7.83 -2.12 -15.24
C VAL A 364 7.45 -3.52 -14.78
N ASN A 365 6.15 -3.82 -14.85
CA ASN A 365 5.59 -5.08 -14.42
C ASN A 365 4.61 -5.65 -15.47
N PRO A 366 5.12 -6.43 -16.44
CA PRO A 366 4.30 -7.28 -17.29
C PRO A 366 3.94 -8.58 -16.55
N GLU A 367 2.71 -9.01 -16.70
CA GLU A 367 2.14 -10.21 -16.10
C GLU A 367 1.19 -10.90 -17.08
N LEU A 368 1.31 -12.22 -17.16
CA LEU A 368 0.36 -13.09 -17.82
C LEU A 368 -0.29 -13.99 -16.77
N ARG A 369 -1.61 -13.92 -16.65
CA ARG A 369 -2.42 -14.76 -15.76
C ARG A 369 -3.33 -15.66 -16.58
N TYR A 370 -3.35 -16.94 -16.26
CA TYR A 370 -4.22 -17.94 -16.88
C TYR A 370 -5.07 -18.68 -15.85
N SER A 371 -6.38 -18.72 -16.07
CA SER A 371 -7.33 -19.52 -15.30
C SER A 371 -7.42 -20.92 -15.93
N PHE A 372 -6.79 -21.91 -15.31
CA PHE A 372 -6.83 -23.30 -15.78
C PHE A 372 -8.21 -23.93 -15.56
N THR A 373 -8.87 -23.54 -14.46
CA THR A 373 -10.24 -23.88 -14.09
C THR A 373 -10.85 -22.71 -13.31
N ASP A 374 -12.12 -22.82 -12.92
CA ASP A 374 -12.76 -21.83 -12.04
C ASP A 374 -12.10 -21.72 -10.65
N LYS A 375 -11.31 -22.72 -10.26
CA LYS A 375 -10.65 -22.81 -8.94
C LYS A 375 -9.14 -22.69 -8.99
N VAL A 376 -8.53 -22.89 -10.15
CA VAL A 376 -7.07 -22.93 -10.29
C VAL A 376 -6.63 -21.88 -11.30
N TRP A 377 -5.75 -20.98 -10.86
CA TRP A 377 -5.09 -20.04 -11.76
C TRP A 377 -3.59 -19.99 -11.50
N GLY A 378 -2.84 -19.64 -12.54
CA GLY A 378 -1.42 -19.35 -12.45
C GLY A 378 -1.11 -17.99 -13.07
N ALA A 379 -0.04 -17.35 -12.59
CA ALA A 379 0.47 -16.12 -13.16
C ALA A 379 1.98 -16.15 -13.22
N ILE A 380 2.53 -15.69 -14.34
CA ILE A 380 3.95 -15.40 -14.50
C ILE A 380 4.10 -13.91 -14.78
N GLY A 381 5.05 -13.26 -14.11
CA GLY A 381 5.33 -11.86 -14.36
C GLY A 381 6.78 -11.51 -14.06
N VAL A 382 7.12 -10.27 -14.38
CA VAL A 382 8.48 -9.74 -14.22
C VAL A 382 8.38 -8.42 -13.46
N ASN A 383 9.33 -8.14 -12.59
CA ASN A 383 9.54 -6.83 -12.02
C ASN A 383 10.88 -6.31 -12.55
N LEU A 384 10.83 -5.21 -13.29
CA LEU A 384 12.02 -4.51 -13.77
C LEU A 384 12.09 -3.14 -13.10
N PHE A 385 13.23 -2.85 -12.51
CA PHE A 385 13.51 -1.62 -11.78
C PHE A 385 14.68 -0.90 -12.43
N GLY A 386 14.70 0.42 -12.29
CA GLY A 386 15.86 1.20 -12.70
C GLY A 386 15.77 2.64 -12.31
N GLY A 387 16.84 3.38 -12.56
CA GLY A 387 16.98 4.78 -12.19
C GLY A 387 18.21 5.07 -11.36
N LYS A 388 18.09 6.05 -10.47
CA LYS A 388 19.21 6.45 -9.60
C LYS A 388 19.36 5.48 -8.45
N PRO A 389 20.60 5.15 -8.00
CA PRO A 389 20.82 4.17 -6.93
C PRO A 389 20.17 4.50 -5.59
N TRP A 390 19.80 5.75 -5.35
CA TRP A 390 19.09 6.21 -4.14
C TRP A 390 17.59 6.45 -4.36
N GLY A 391 17.12 6.31 -5.61
CA GLY A 391 15.72 6.46 -5.96
C GLY A 391 14.87 5.30 -5.44
N GLN A 392 13.55 5.50 -5.36
CA GLN A 392 12.62 4.47 -4.88
C GLN A 392 12.76 3.16 -5.67
N PHE A 393 12.89 3.25 -6.99
CA PHE A 393 13.03 2.07 -7.84
C PHE A 393 14.48 1.82 -8.25
N GLY A 394 15.26 2.88 -8.50
CA GLY A 394 16.65 2.70 -8.93
C GLY A 394 17.54 1.99 -7.91
N GLN A 395 17.25 2.09 -6.61
CA GLN A 395 17.93 1.27 -5.59
C GLN A 395 17.69 -0.24 -5.76
N LEU A 396 16.56 -0.62 -6.36
CA LEU A 396 16.14 -2.00 -6.59
C LEU A 396 16.56 -2.53 -7.96
N SER A 397 17.32 -1.77 -8.77
CA SER A 397 17.84 -2.24 -10.08
C SER A 397 18.57 -3.60 -10.00
N PRO A 398 19.32 -3.92 -8.93
CA PRO A 398 19.93 -5.26 -8.81
C PRO A 398 18.93 -6.38 -8.50
N ASP A 399 17.69 -6.03 -8.13
CA ASP A 399 16.63 -6.92 -7.65
C ASP A 399 15.54 -7.22 -8.69
N ASP A 400 15.79 -6.90 -9.97
CA ASP A 400 14.96 -7.37 -11.08
C ASP A 400 14.68 -8.86 -10.93
N ASN A 401 13.40 -9.25 -11.07
CA ASN A 401 12.98 -10.61 -10.77
C ASN A 401 11.85 -11.09 -11.68
N VAL A 402 11.82 -12.41 -11.88
CA VAL A 402 10.71 -13.12 -12.49
C VAL A 402 9.96 -13.85 -11.38
N TYR A 403 8.64 -13.77 -11.38
CA TYR A 403 7.80 -14.45 -10.42
C TYR A 403 6.79 -15.37 -11.09
N LEU A 404 6.49 -16.46 -10.38
CA LEU A 404 5.46 -17.44 -10.69
C LEU A 404 4.54 -17.58 -9.46
N GLN A 405 3.25 -17.54 -9.71
CA GLN A 405 2.21 -17.74 -8.71
C GLN A 405 1.30 -18.86 -9.21
N VAL A 406 0.93 -19.77 -8.33
CA VAL A 406 -0.11 -20.77 -8.58
C VAL A 406 -1.05 -20.76 -7.39
N ARG A 407 -2.35 -20.64 -7.63
CA ARG A 407 -3.36 -20.60 -6.57
C ARG A 407 -4.50 -21.57 -6.88
N TYR A 408 -4.92 -22.27 -5.83
CA TYR A 408 -6.15 -23.06 -5.77
C TYR A 408 -7.12 -22.46 -4.75
N GLU A 409 -8.30 -22.05 -5.19
CA GLU A 409 -9.35 -21.40 -4.40
C GLU A 409 -10.52 -22.39 -4.18
N PHE A 410 -11.09 -22.43 -2.96
CA PHE A 410 -12.18 -23.34 -2.61
C PHE A 410 -13.11 -22.84 -1.51
#